data_AF-A0A354XZ54-F1
#
_entry.id   AF-A0A354XZ54-F1
#
_cell.length_a   1.000
_cell.length_b   1.000
_cell.length_c   1.000
_cell.angle_alpha   90.00
_cell.angle_beta   90.00
_cell.angle_gamma   90.00
#
_symmetry.space_group_name_H-M   'P 1'
#
loop_
_entity.id
_entity.type
_entity.pdbx_description
1 polymer ?
#
loop_
_entity_poly.entity_id
_entity_poly.type
_entity_poly.pdbx_seq_one_letter_code
_entity_poly.pdbx_strand_id
1 'polypeptide(L)'
;FIEYTHLTMAPYITDDELFRLDKYIECYARKESLPDNLIPIKPDKLKNPDMFHFGWNMAHYFDYAKQDVVPWLQQIFVDLRDLEYSYIKGKLHDYQTKKHIIPNIDDIPKYLAEQNK
;
A
#
# COMPACT_ATOMS: atom_id res chain seq x y z
N PHE A 1 -8.05 2.03 7.51
CA PHE A 1 -6.80 1.89 6.73
C PHE A 1 -5.77 2.99 7.03
N ILE A 2 -6.16 4.26 7.17
CA ILE A 2 -5.22 5.36 7.47
C ILE A 2 -4.33 5.09 8.69
N GLU A 3 -4.89 4.66 9.82
CA GLU A 3 -4.10 4.33 11.02
C GLU A 3 -3.05 3.23 10.74
N TYR A 4 -3.44 2.19 9.99
CA TYR A 4 -2.52 1.14 9.53
C TYR A 4 -1.42 1.69 8.63
N THR A 5 -1.75 2.58 7.71
CA THR A 5 -0.77 3.27 6.86
C THR A 5 0.21 4.08 7.69
N HIS A 6 -0.25 4.85 8.68
CA HIS A 6 0.63 5.64 9.54
C HIS A 6 1.58 4.74 10.33
N LEU A 7 1.06 3.66 10.92
CA LEU A 7 1.87 2.69 11.66
C LEU A 7 2.96 2.04 10.79
N THR A 8 2.64 1.70 9.53
CA THR A 8 3.52 0.88 8.68
C THR A 8 4.39 1.67 7.72
N MET A 9 3.95 2.86 7.28
CA MET A 9 4.64 3.66 6.27
C MET A 9 5.38 4.86 6.86
N ALA A 10 4.88 5.50 7.92
CA ALA A 10 5.48 6.72 8.47
C ALA A 10 6.98 6.60 8.82
N PRO A 11 7.50 5.46 9.31
CA PRO A 11 8.94 5.31 9.57
C PRO A 11 9.83 5.35 8.31
N TYR A 12 9.25 5.29 7.12
CA TYR A 12 9.93 5.09 5.84
C TYR A 12 9.67 6.19 4.82
N ILE A 13 8.82 7.16 5.13
CA ILE A 13 8.50 8.29 4.24
C ILE A 13 8.51 9.59 5.03
N THR A 14 8.57 10.72 4.34
CA THR A 14 8.46 12.05 4.98
C THR A 14 7.02 12.36 5.40
N ASP A 15 6.83 13.29 6.34
CA ASP A 15 5.50 13.76 6.75
C ASP A 15 4.68 14.28 5.56
N ASP A 16 5.33 14.98 4.62
CA ASP A 16 4.72 15.47 3.38
C ASP A 16 4.28 14.32 2.46
N GLU A 17 5.07 13.26 2.36
CA GLU A 17 4.70 12.05 1.61
C GLU A 17 3.56 11.30 2.29
N LEU A 18 3.56 11.20 3.62
CA LEU A 18 2.49 10.56 4.38
C LEU A 18 1.17 11.31 4.20
N PHE A 19 1.19 12.64 4.25
CA PHE A 19 0.01 13.47 4.00
C PHE A 19 -0.56 13.25 2.59
N ARG A 20 0.31 13.14 1.56
CA ARG A 20 -0.13 12.81 0.19
C ARG A 20 -0.68 11.40 0.09
N LEU A 21 -0.03 10.43 0.74
CA LEU A 21 -0.45 9.03 0.75
C LEU A 21 -1.86 8.87 1.32
N ASP A 22 -2.17 9.57 2.41
CA ASP A 22 -3.52 9.60 2.99
C ASP A 22 -4.56 10.04 1.95
N LYS A 23 -4.26 11.09 1.18
CA LYS A 23 -5.16 11.57 0.11
C LYS A 23 -5.32 10.57 -1.02
N TYR A 24 -4.24 9.91 -1.44
CA TYR A 24 -4.31 8.88 -2.48
C TYR A 24 -5.10 7.64 -2.05
N ILE A 25 -5.01 7.27 -0.77
CA ILE A 25 -5.80 6.20 -0.15
C ILE A 25 -7.27 6.59 -0.06
N GLU A 26 -7.56 7.83 0.35
CA GLU A 26 -8.92 8.34 0.39
C GLU A 26 -9.60 8.29 -0.99
N CYS A 27 -8.89 8.70 -2.06
CA CYS A 27 -9.39 8.56 -3.44
C CYS A 27 -9.63 7.09 -3.81
N TYR A 28 -8.67 6.21 -3.50
CA TYR A 28 -8.82 4.77 -3.73
C TYR A 28 -10.07 4.21 -3.04
N ALA A 29 -10.27 4.53 -1.76
CA ALA A 29 -11.40 4.08 -0.96
C ALA A 29 -12.76 4.58 -1.47
N ARG A 30 -12.79 5.72 -2.19
CA ARG A 30 -14.00 6.25 -2.83
C ARG A 30 -14.16 5.80 -4.29
N LYS A 31 -13.21 5.01 -4.82
CA LYS A 31 -13.10 4.66 -6.25
C LYS A 31 -13.06 5.90 -7.16
N GLU A 32 -12.44 6.97 -6.67
CA GLU A 32 -12.23 8.21 -7.41
C GLU A 32 -10.89 8.19 -8.15
N SER A 33 -10.77 9.00 -9.19
CA SER A 33 -9.51 9.23 -9.88
C SER A 33 -8.49 9.86 -8.93
N LEU A 34 -7.22 9.46 -9.07
CA LEU A 34 -6.11 10.13 -8.39
C LEU A 34 -5.95 11.57 -8.89
N PRO A 35 -5.37 12.49 -8.09
CA PRO A 35 -5.14 13.87 -8.51
C PRO A 35 -4.30 13.98 -9.80
N ASP A 36 -4.63 14.91 -10.68
CA ASP A 36 -3.91 15.10 -11.97
C ASP A 36 -2.43 15.44 -11.78
N ASN A 37 -2.08 16.12 -10.68
CA ASN A 37 -0.72 16.53 -10.33
C ASN A 37 -0.09 15.62 -9.28
N LEU A 38 -0.42 14.33 -9.32
CA LEU A 38 0.10 13.33 -8.39
C LEU A 38 1.62 13.35 -8.33
N ILE A 39 2.15 13.46 -7.11
CA ILE A 39 3.58 13.33 -6.81
C ILE A 39 3.82 11.95 -6.18
N PRO A 40 4.55 11.06 -6.87
CA PRO A 40 4.86 9.72 -6.37
C PRO A 40 5.77 9.74 -5.15
N ILE A 41 5.74 8.65 -4.39
CA ILE A 41 6.39 8.46 -3.11
C ILE A 41 7.53 7.46 -3.28
N LYS A 42 8.66 7.73 -2.63
CA LYS A 42 9.79 6.81 -2.61
C LYS A 42 10.13 6.44 -1.17
N PRO A 43 9.56 5.34 -0.64
CA PRO A 43 9.88 4.90 0.71
C PRO A 43 11.36 4.51 0.85
N ASP A 44 11.98 4.93 1.94
CA ASP A 44 13.32 4.48 2.32
C ASP A 44 13.25 3.06 2.92
N LYS A 45 14.25 2.23 2.61
CA LYS A 45 14.43 0.84 3.12
C LYS A 45 13.34 -0.19 2.77
N LEU A 46 12.12 0.21 2.44
CA LEU A 46 11.09 -0.72 1.96
C LEU A 46 11.44 -1.25 0.57
N LYS A 47 11.16 -2.53 0.33
CA LYS A 47 11.43 -3.20 -0.95
C LYS A 47 10.12 -3.46 -1.68
N ASN A 48 10.19 -3.73 -2.99
CA ASN A 48 9.01 -4.00 -3.82
C ASN A 48 7.99 -4.98 -3.18
N PRO A 49 8.40 -6.11 -2.55
CA PRO A 49 7.47 -6.97 -1.82
C PRO A 49 6.71 -6.29 -0.68
N ASP A 50 7.32 -5.37 0.07
CA ASP A 50 6.64 -4.61 1.12
C ASP A 50 5.50 -3.78 0.53
N MET A 51 5.73 -3.13 -0.61
CA MET A 51 4.70 -2.35 -1.31
C MET A 51 3.64 -3.26 -1.96
N PHE A 52 4.00 -4.47 -2.41
CA PHE A 52 3.03 -5.46 -2.88
C PHE A 52 2.10 -5.92 -1.75
N HIS A 53 2.66 -6.19 -0.56
CA HIS A 53 1.86 -6.53 0.61
C HIS A 53 0.97 -5.37 1.03
N PHE A 54 1.49 -4.14 1.03
CA PHE A 54 0.69 -2.94 1.30
C PHE A 54 -0.50 -2.82 0.33
N GLY A 55 -0.28 -2.99 -0.97
CA GLY A 55 -1.35 -2.94 -1.96
C GLY A 55 -2.36 -4.07 -1.82
N TRP A 56 -1.90 -5.30 -1.54
CA TRP A 56 -2.81 -6.42 -1.26
C TRP A 56 -3.66 -6.15 -0.01
N ASN A 57 -3.03 -5.69 1.09
CA ASN A 57 -3.71 -5.34 2.34
C ASN A 57 -4.76 -4.25 2.11
N MET A 58 -4.46 -3.25 1.27
CA MET A 58 -5.40 -2.19 0.92
C MET A 58 -6.61 -2.73 0.16
N ALA A 59 -6.39 -3.50 -0.90
CA ALA A 59 -7.47 -4.08 -1.68
C ALA A 59 -8.34 -5.01 -0.83
N HIS A 60 -7.70 -5.83 0.02
CA HIS A 60 -8.39 -6.73 0.93
C HIS A 60 -9.25 -5.97 1.96
N TYR A 61 -8.68 -4.93 2.58
CA TYR A 61 -9.37 -4.11 3.57
C TYR A 61 -10.64 -3.44 3.04
N PHE A 62 -10.60 -2.96 1.80
CA PHE A 62 -11.74 -2.30 1.16
C PHE A 62 -12.67 -3.28 0.40
N ASP A 63 -12.41 -4.58 0.46
CA ASP A 63 -13.15 -5.63 -0.27
C ASP A 63 -13.16 -5.39 -1.80
N TYR A 64 -12.02 -4.97 -2.34
CA TYR A 64 -11.82 -4.73 -3.77
C TYR A 64 -11.03 -5.88 -4.41
N ALA A 65 -11.21 -6.06 -5.71
CA ALA A 65 -10.45 -7.08 -6.42
C ALA A 65 -8.96 -6.73 -6.41
N LYS A 66 -8.12 -7.64 -5.92
CA LYS A 66 -6.69 -7.36 -5.70
C LYS A 66 -5.96 -6.79 -6.92
N GLN A 67 -6.32 -7.21 -8.13
CA GLN A 67 -5.65 -6.72 -9.34
C GLN A 67 -5.91 -5.24 -9.62
N ASP A 68 -7.01 -4.67 -9.10
CA ASP A 68 -7.39 -3.28 -9.34
C ASP A 68 -6.47 -2.30 -8.59
N VAL A 69 -5.69 -2.79 -7.61
CA VAL A 69 -4.69 -1.98 -6.90
C VAL A 69 -3.40 -1.80 -7.70
N VAL A 70 -3.14 -2.62 -8.73
CA VAL A 70 -1.86 -2.61 -9.45
C VAL A 70 -1.60 -1.25 -10.13
N PRO A 71 -2.55 -0.65 -10.88
CA PRO A 71 -2.33 0.66 -11.48
C PRO A 71 -2.12 1.76 -10.43
N TRP A 72 -2.75 1.63 -9.26
CA TRP A 72 -2.55 2.55 -8.14
C TRP A 72 -1.11 2.43 -7.61
N LEU A 73 -0.62 1.20 -7.37
CA LEU A 73 0.75 0.96 -6.92
C LEU A 73 1.81 1.55 -7.86
N GLN A 74 1.63 1.38 -9.18
CA GLN A 74 2.54 1.91 -10.19
C GLN A 74 2.56 3.44 -10.27
N GLN A 75 1.43 4.09 -9.98
CA GLN A 75 1.33 5.55 -9.92
C GLN A 75 1.92 6.10 -8.62
N ILE A 76 1.63 5.45 -7.48
CA ILE A 76 2.00 5.97 -6.16
C ILE A 76 3.48 5.73 -5.84
N PHE A 77 4.05 4.56 -6.15
CA PHE A 77 5.39 4.21 -5.72
C PHE A 77 6.40 4.28 -6.86
N VAL A 78 7.45 5.09 -6.67
CA VAL A 78 8.51 5.31 -7.67
C VAL A 78 9.13 3.98 -8.14
N ASP A 79 9.43 3.09 -7.21
CA ASP A 79 10.14 1.82 -7.50
C ASP A 79 9.25 0.77 -8.20
N LEU A 80 7.94 1.01 -8.31
CA LEU A 80 6.99 0.11 -8.97
C LEU A 80 6.57 0.58 -10.37
N ARG A 81 6.85 1.84 -10.73
CA ARG A 81 6.34 2.49 -11.94
C ARG A 81 6.62 1.71 -13.22
N ASP A 82 7.86 1.25 -13.36
CA ASP A 82 8.35 0.61 -14.59
C ASP A 82 8.21 -0.92 -14.58
N LEU A 83 7.63 -1.50 -13.52
CA LEU A 83 7.38 -2.93 -13.47
C LEU A 83 6.13 -3.29 -14.28
N GLU A 84 6.16 -4.46 -14.91
CA GLU A 84 5.00 -4.96 -15.66
C GLU A 84 3.79 -5.21 -14.74
N TYR A 85 2.61 -4.86 -15.24
CA TYR A 85 1.34 -5.11 -14.55
C TYR A 85 1.18 -6.60 -14.15
N SER A 86 1.47 -7.51 -15.09
CA SER A 86 1.41 -8.97 -14.88
C SER A 86 2.34 -9.43 -13.76
N TYR A 87 3.53 -8.84 -13.68
CA TYR A 87 4.51 -9.12 -12.64
C TYR A 87 3.97 -8.72 -11.26
N ILE A 88 3.53 -7.47 -11.09
CA ILE A 88 2.99 -6.99 -9.81
C ILE A 88 1.75 -7.81 -9.43
N LYS A 89 0.81 -8.00 -10.36
CA LYS A 89 -0.40 -8.81 -10.15
C LYS A 89 -0.05 -10.21 -9.64
N GLY A 90 0.98 -10.84 -10.21
CA GLY A 90 1.46 -12.16 -9.80
C GLY A 90 2.13 -12.20 -8.43
N LYS A 91 2.43 -11.05 -7.81
CA LYS A 91 3.05 -10.92 -6.49
C LYS A 91 2.10 -10.46 -5.38
N LEU A 92 0.84 -10.12 -5.71
CA LEU A 92 -0.21 -9.79 -4.73
C LEU A 92 -0.76 -11.07 -4.08
N HIS A 93 0.07 -11.71 -3.25
CA HIS A 93 -0.29 -12.91 -2.48
C HIS A 93 -0.96 -12.53 -1.17
N ASP A 94 -1.82 -13.42 -0.70
CA ASP A 94 -2.49 -13.41 0.62
C ASP A 94 -1.68 -14.16 1.69
N TYR A 95 -0.58 -14.80 1.31
CA TYR A 95 0.30 -15.51 2.22
C TYR A 95 1.70 -14.89 2.24
N GLN A 96 2.32 -14.87 3.41
CA GLN A 96 3.70 -14.44 3.56
C GLN A 96 4.64 -15.47 2.94
N THR A 97 5.29 -15.10 1.84
CA THR A 97 6.35 -15.92 1.24
C THR A 97 7.64 -15.85 2.05
N LYS A 98 7.91 -14.70 2.67
CA LYS A 98 9.08 -14.38 3.51
C LYS A 98 8.73 -13.29 4.52
N LYS A 99 9.56 -13.11 5.57
CA LYS A 99 9.46 -11.95 6.47
C LYS A 99 9.84 -10.68 5.71
N HIS A 100 8.86 -9.81 5.57
CA HIS A 100 8.95 -8.47 5.01
C HIS A 100 8.64 -7.47 6.13
N ILE A 101 9.08 -6.22 5.98
CA ILE A 101 8.80 -5.16 6.95
C ILE A 101 7.30 -4.93 7.04
N ILE A 102 6.62 -4.87 5.89
CA ILE A 102 5.17 -4.83 5.82
C ILE A 102 4.65 -6.26 5.60
N PRO A 103 3.97 -6.88 6.59
CA PRO A 103 3.37 -8.20 6.42
C PRO A 103 2.03 -8.11 5.67
N ASN A 104 1.59 -9.22 5.05
CA ASN A 104 0.18 -9.43 4.74
C ASN A 104 -0.61 -9.57 6.04
N ILE A 105 -1.77 -8.91 6.12
CA ILE A 105 -2.63 -8.87 7.29
C ILE A 105 -4.07 -9.10 6.86
N ASP A 106 -4.64 -10.22 7.29
CA ASP A 106 -6.04 -10.58 6.99
C ASP A 106 -7.04 -9.68 7.72
N ASP A 107 -6.77 -9.35 8.99
CA ASP A 107 -7.66 -8.55 9.83
C ASP A 107 -6.90 -7.33 10.38
N ILE A 108 -6.90 -6.25 9.60
CA ILE A 108 -6.26 -4.98 9.99
C ILE A 108 -6.85 -4.40 11.28
N PRO A 109 -8.18 -4.34 11.49
CA PRO A 109 -8.75 -3.88 12.76
C PRO A 109 -8.22 -4.66 13.97
N LYS A 110 -8.19 -5.99 13.89
CA LYS A 110 -7.63 -6.83 14.95
C LYS A 110 -6.13 -6.58 15.14
N TYR A 111 -5.37 -6.49 14.05
CA TYR A 111 -3.94 -6.20 14.10
C TYR A 111 -3.66 -4.88 14.83
N LEU A 112 -4.39 -3.80 14.51
CA LEU A 112 -4.24 -2.51 15.18
C LEU A 112 -4.58 -2.58 16.68
N ALA A 113 -5.63 -3.31 17.05
CA ALA A 113 -5.99 -3.54 18.44
C ALA A 113 -4.93 -4.33 19.23
N GLU A 114 -4.08 -5.11 18.55
CA GLU A 114 -2.96 -5.85 19.15
C GLU A 114 -1.70 -4.98 19.29
N GLN A 115 -1.50 -3.97 18.44
CA GLN A 115 -0.37 -3.04 18.56
C GLN A 115 -0.55 -2.00 19.67
N ASN A 116 -1.80 -1.70 20.05
CA ASN A 116 -2.15 -0.73 21.08
C ASN A 116 -2.22 -1.34 22.51
N LYS A 117 -1.73 -2.57 22.70
CA LYS A 117 -1.66 -3.28 23.99
C LYS A 117 -0.22 -3.32 24.51
#